data_AF-A0A2T4YH99-F1
#
_entry.id   AF-A0A2T4YH99-F1
#
_cell.length_a   1.000
_cell.length_b   1.000
_cell.length_c   1.000
_cell.angle_alpha   90.00
_cell.angle_beta   90.00
_cell.angle_gamma   90.00
#
_symmetry.space_group_name_H-M   'P 1'
#
loop_
_entity.id
_entity.type
_entity.pdbx_description
1 polymer ?
#
loop_
_entity_poly.entity_id
_entity_poly.type
_entity_poly.pdbx_seq_one_letter_code
_entity_poly.pdbx_strand_id
1 'polypeptide(L)'
;MKRIGFAAGLIWLAAGFTVPCTASTRTSHSPKRTAHVHKPLPKPTIAPRVSESSARSIAWRSGLDHIEEITLSGDLWEVAGRDRAGNEKVLDIHVEDGRVLN
;
A
#
# COMPACT_ATOMS: atom_id res chain seq x y z
N MET A 1 22.96 0.13 41.41
CA MET A 1 22.94 -1.34 41.62
C MET A 1 21.66 -1.75 42.36
N LYS A 2 20.66 -2.34 41.70
CA LYS A 2 19.81 -3.42 42.25
C LYS A 2 18.96 -4.02 41.13
N ARG A 3 18.72 -5.33 41.25
CA ARG A 3 18.30 -6.31 40.25
C ARG A 3 16.77 -6.38 40.12
N ILE A 4 16.28 -6.54 38.88
CA ILE A 4 15.56 -7.71 38.32
C ILE A 4 14.22 -8.06 38.99
N GLY A 5 13.16 -8.02 38.20
CA GLY A 5 11.93 -8.78 38.41
C GLY A 5 11.41 -9.28 37.06
N PHE A 6 11.76 -10.52 36.71
CA PHE A 6 11.09 -11.30 35.66
C PHE A 6 9.93 -12.07 36.31
N ALA A 7 8.73 -11.97 35.74
CA ALA A 7 7.62 -12.90 35.93
C ALA A 7 6.92 -13.03 34.57
N ALA A 8 7.11 -14.10 33.80
CA ALA A 8 6.65 -15.48 34.00
C ALA A 8 5.12 -15.63 33.92
N GLY A 9 4.68 -16.34 32.88
CA GLY A 9 3.34 -16.91 32.75
C GLY A 9 2.63 -16.47 31.46
N LEU A 10 1.98 -17.32 30.68
CA LEU A 10 1.86 -18.78 30.69
C LEU A 10 1.28 -19.13 29.30
N ILE A 11 1.93 -20.05 28.58
CA ILE A 11 1.49 -20.54 27.27
C ILE A 11 0.34 -21.53 27.51
N TRP A 12 -0.81 -21.31 26.87
CA TRP A 12 -1.86 -22.33 26.73
C TRP A 12 -1.98 -22.76 25.27
N LEU A 13 -1.83 -24.07 25.07
CA LEU A 13 -1.98 -24.77 23.80
C LEU A 13 -3.46 -24.95 23.41
N ALA A 14 -3.63 -25.03 22.09
CA ALA A 14 -4.79 -25.33 21.25
C ALA A 14 -5.85 -26.33 21.79
N ALA A 15 -7.11 -26.12 21.40
CA ALA A 15 -7.84 -26.99 20.47
C ALA A 15 -9.34 -26.60 20.38
N GLY A 16 -9.91 -26.68 19.18
CA GLY A 16 -11.34 -26.94 19.01
C GLY A 16 -12.13 -25.91 18.20
N PHE A 17 -12.07 -26.00 16.88
CA PHE A 17 -13.22 -25.61 16.05
C PHE A 17 -13.43 -26.66 14.96
N THR A 18 -14.40 -27.54 15.19
CA THR A 18 -15.10 -28.25 14.12
C THR A 18 -16.51 -27.67 14.07
N VAL A 19 -16.86 -27.03 12.97
CA VAL A 19 -18.26 -26.62 12.70
C VAL A 19 -18.69 -27.34 11.42
N PRO A 20 -19.76 -28.16 11.48
CA PRO A 20 -20.28 -28.88 10.33
C PRO A 20 -20.99 -27.92 9.36
N CYS A 21 -20.83 -28.20 8.07
CA CYS A 21 -21.58 -27.58 6.98
C CYS A 21 -23.10 -27.76 7.17
N THR A 22 -23.86 -26.66 7.19
CA THR A 22 -25.27 -26.68 6.82
C THR A 22 -25.45 -25.84 5.55
N ALA A 23 -25.89 -26.53 4.49
CA ALA A 23 -26.30 -25.90 3.25
C ALA A 23 -27.51 -25.00 3.48
N SER A 24 -27.54 -23.84 2.82
CA SER A 24 -28.78 -23.09 2.59
C SER A 24 -28.76 -22.58 1.16
N THR A 25 -29.53 -23.26 0.32
CA THR A 25 -29.98 -22.77 -0.98
C THR A 25 -30.97 -21.63 -0.76
N ARG A 26 -30.64 -20.41 -1.21
CA ARG A 26 -31.67 -19.48 -1.67
C ARG A 26 -31.13 -18.56 -2.76
N THR A 27 -31.59 -18.86 -3.97
CA THR A 27 -31.66 -17.95 -5.11
C THR A 27 -32.22 -16.60 -4.67
N SER A 28 -31.45 -15.53 -4.87
CA SER A 28 -31.98 -14.18 -4.90
C SER A 28 -31.42 -13.50 -6.14
N HIS A 29 -32.27 -13.45 -7.17
CA HIS A 29 -32.14 -12.52 -8.28
C HIS A 29 -32.00 -11.11 -7.72
N SER A 30 -30.79 -10.54 -7.75
CA SER A 30 -30.63 -9.10 -7.63
C SER A 30 -30.57 -8.49 -9.03
N PRO A 31 -31.42 -7.49 -9.32
CA PRO A 31 -31.55 -6.92 -10.64
C PRO A 31 -30.25 -6.24 -11.07
N LYS A 32 -29.86 -6.45 -12.32
CA LYS A 32 -28.85 -5.64 -13.01
C LYS A 32 -29.30 -4.18 -13.00
N ARG A 33 -28.98 -3.46 -11.94
CA ARG A 33 -29.06 -2.00 -11.91
C ARG A 33 -27.85 -1.54 -12.70
N THR A 34 -28.07 -1.30 -13.98
CA THR A 34 -27.15 -0.57 -14.85
C THR A 34 -26.93 0.81 -14.23
N ALA A 35 -25.95 0.88 -13.32
CA ALA A 35 -25.31 2.14 -13.01
C ALA A 35 -24.78 2.65 -14.34
N HIS A 36 -25.23 3.84 -14.73
CA HIS A 36 -24.62 4.58 -15.82
C HIS A 36 -23.15 4.77 -15.43
N VAL A 37 -22.30 3.88 -15.93
CA VAL A 37 -20.85 3.99 -15.84
C VAL A 37 -20.52 5.23 -16.65
N HIS A 38 -20.45 6.39 -15.98
CA HIS A 38 -19.64 7.50 -16.47
C HIS A 38 -18.23 6.95 -16.56
N LYS A 39 -17.91 6.33 -17.70
CA LYS A 39 -16.55 5.93 -18.03
C LYS A 39 -15.80 7.26 -18.15
N PRO A 40 -14.92 7.63 -17.21
CA PRO A 40 -14.17 8.86 -17.34
C PRO A 40 -13.44 8.78 -18.67
N LEU A 41 -13.54 9.85 -19.46
CA LEU A 41 -12.81 9.96 -20.70
C LEU A 41 -11.32 9.73 -20.37
N PRO A 42 -10.60 8.83 -21.07
CA PRO A 42 -9.21 8.58 -20.76
C PRO A 42 -8.45 9.91 -20.89
N LYS A 43 -7.94 10.43 -19.76
CA LYS A 43 -7.02 11.57 -19.77
C LYS A 43 -5.85 11.17 -20.68
N PRO A 44 -5.43 12.01 -21.64
CA PRO A 44 -4.25 11.73 -22.45
C PRO A 44 -3.10 11.37 -21.51
N THR A 45 -2.71 10.10 -21.50
CA THR A 45 -1.63 9.62 -20.65
C THR A 45 -0.35 9.93 -21.40
N ILE A 46 0.21 11.12 -21.14
CA ILE A 46 1.56 11.44 -21.59
C ILE A 46 2.47 10.43 -20.89
N ALA A 47 3.25 9.70 -21.67
CA ALA A 47 4.20 8.75 -21.10
C ALA A 47 5.19 9.53 -20.22
N PRO A 48 5.35 9.16 -18.93
CA PRO A 48 6.21 9.91 -18.04
C PRO A 48 7.67 9.82 -18.52
N ARG A 49 8.37 10.95 -18.60
CA ARG A 49 9.80 10.96 -18.96
C ARG A 49 10.65 10.24 -17.91
N VAL A 50 10.27 10.41 -16.65
CA VAL A 50 10.84 9.68 -15.52
C VAL A 50 10.11 8.35 -15.41
N SER A 51 10.81 7.25 -15.65
CA SER A 51 10.28 5.90 -15.41
C SER A 51 10.11 5.62 -13.92
N GLU A 52 9.29 4.64 -13.59
CA GLU A 52 9.17 4.13 -12.20
C GLU A 52 10.52 3.72 -11.61
N SER A 53 11.39 3.09 -12.41
CA SER A 53 12.76 2.74 -11.99
C SER A 53 13.62 3.96 -11.67
N SER A 54 13.47 5.05 -12.42
CA SER A 54 14.16 6.31 -12.15
C SER A 54 13.59 7.01 -10.91
N ALA A 55 12.26 7.00 -10.73
CA ALA A 55 11.60 7.50 -9.51
C ALA A 55 12.07 6.74 -8.27
N ARG A 56 12.15 5.39 -8.34
CA ARG A 56 12.72 4.54 -7.30
C ARG A 56 14.16 4.92 -6.94
N SER A 57 15.00 5.16 -7.96
CA SER A 57 16.39 5.59 -7.75
C SER A 57 16.48 6.97 -7.10
N ILE A 58 15.62 7.92 -7.49
CA ILE A 58 15.51 9.23 -6.84
C ILE A 58 15.11 9.07 -5.39
N ALA A 59 14.11 8.24 -5.09
CA ALA A 59 13.59 8.03 -3.76
C ALA A 59 14.66 7.51 -2.77
N TRP A 60 15.50 6.56 -3.20
CA TRP A 60 16.65 6.11 -2.41
C TRP A 60 17.66 7.23 -2.14
N ARG A 61 17.98 8.06 -3.14
CA ARG A 61 18.88 9.20 -2.96
C ARG A 61 18.30 10.28 -2.04
N SER A 62 16.98 10.34 -1.94
CA SER A 62 16.23 11.27 -1.08
C SER A 62 16.02 10.77 0.35
N GLY A 63 16.63 9.63 0.71
CA GLY A 63 16.68 9.13 2.08
C GLY A 63 15.60 8.11 2.45
N LEU A 64 14.90 7.51 1.47
CA LEU A 64 14.20 6.25 1.72
C LEU A 64 15.22 5.11 1.75
N ASP A 65 15.16 4.29 2.78
CA ASP A 65 15.94 3.04 2.88
C ASP A 65 15.08 1.82 2.52
N HIS A 66 13.76 1.91 2.71
CA HIS A 66 12.79 0.90 2.29
C HIS A 66 11.65 1.56 1.51
N ILE A 67 11.29 0.98 0.37
CA ILE A 67 10.17 1.45 -0.46
C ILE A 67 9.03 0.44 -0.32
N GLU A 68 7.87 0.92 0.11
CA GLU A 68 6.67 0.12 0.32
C GLU A 68 5.72 0.23 -0.88
N GLU A 69 5.59 1.42 -1.48
CA GLU A 69 4.72 1.67 -2.62
C GLU A 69 5.34 2.70 -3.59
N ILE A 70 5.12 2.50 -4.90
CA ILE A 70 5.38 3.50 -5.95
C ILE A 70 4.17 3.50 -6.88
N THR A 71 3.51 4.65 -7.01
CA THR A 71 2.31 4.80 -7.83
C THR A 71 2.41 6.08 -8.68
N LEU A 72 1.95 6.00 -9.93
CA LEU A 72 1.82 7.17 -10.80
C LEU A 72 0.46 7.83 -10.55
N SER A 73 0.47 9.03 -9.98
CA SER A 73 -0.70 9.83 -9.63
C SER A 73 -0.67 11.14 -10.43
N GLY A 74 -1.35 11.14 -11.58
CA GLY A 74 -1.35 12.27 -12.50
C GLY A 74 0.05 12.53 -13.08
N ASP A 75 0.65 13.65 -12.68
CA ASP A 75 1.96 14.11 -13.15
C ASP A 75 3.07 13.90 -12.09
N LEU A 76 2.79 13.07 -11.09
CA LEU A 76 3.69 12.76 -9.98
C LEU A 76 3.84 11.24 -9.80
N TRP A 77 5.07 10.80 -9.55
CA TRP A 77 5.33 9.56 -8.88
C TRP A 77 5.23 9.78 -7.38
N GLU A 78 4.25 9.15 -6.75
CA GLU A 78 4.13 9.08 -5.30
C GLU A 78 4.88 7.84 -4.82
N VAL A 79 5.87 8.03 -3.93
CA VAL A 79 6.70 6.96 -3.38
C VAL A 79 6.59 6.97 -1.87
N ALA A 80 5.96 5.94 -1.31
CA ALA A 80 5.84 5.76 0.13
C ALA A 80 6.84 4.72 0.63
N GLY A 81 7.39 4.95 1.81
CA GLY A 81 8.35 4.04 2.41
C GLY A 81 8.82 4.47 3.78
N ARG A 82 10.01 3.98 4.16
CA ARG A 82 10.64 4.27 5.44
C ARG A 82 12.08 4.74 5.30
N ASP A 83 12.46 5.65 6.18
CA ASP A 83 13.86 6.05 6.37
C ASP A 83 14.65 5.00 7.20
N ARG A 84 15.94 5.25 7.40
CA ARG A 84 16.84 4.39 8.18
C ARG A 84 16.37 4.14 9.62
N ALA A 85 15.72 5.13 10.23
CA ALA A 85 15.20 5.03 11.58
C ALA A 85 13.85 4.28 11.63
N GLY A 86 13.29 3.93 10.48
CA GLY A 86 12.00 3.26 10.35
C GLY A 86 10.81 4.22 10.36
N ASN A 87 11.05 5.53 10.32
CA ASN A 87 9.99 6.52 10.22
C ASN A 87 9.39 6.47 8.82
N GLU A 88 8.07 6.59 8.74
CA GLU A 88 7.37 6.72 7.48
C GLU A 88 7.75 8.01 6.77
N LYS A 89 7.95 7.92 5.46
CA LYS A 89 8.23 9.05 4.59
C LYS A 89 7.57 8.83 3.23
N VAL A 90 6.95 9.88 2.72
CA VAL A 90 6.33 9.91 1.39
C VAL A 90 7.05 10.96 0.55
N LEU A 91 7.33 10.62 -0.71
CA LEU A 91 7.99 11.48 -1.68
C LEU A 91 7.15 11.64 -2.93
N ASP A 92 6.95 12.89 -3.36
CA ASP A 92 6.28 13.26 -4.60
C ASP A 92 7.34 13.69 -5.61
N ILE A 93 7.47 12.95 -6.70
CA ILE A 93 8.50 13.13 -7.70
C ILE A 93 7.85 13.50 -9.03
N HIS A 94 8.15 14.68 -9.56
CA HIS A 94 7.55 15.14 -10.80
C HIS A 94 8.01 14.31 -12.02
N VAL A 95 7.05 13.91 -12.87
CA VAL A 95 7.27 12.89 -13.92
C VAL A 95 8.10 13.37 -15.11
N GLU A 96 8.25 14.69 -15.29
CA GLU A 96 9.01 15.24 -16.42
C GLU A 96 10.50 15.43 -16.11
N ASP A 97 10.84 15.87 -14.89
CA ASP A 97 12.17 16.34 -14.51
C ASP A 97 12.75 15.65 -13.26
N GLY A 98 11.95 14.83 -12.57
CA GLY A 98 12.40 14.07 -11.40
C GLY A 98 12.60 14.92 -10.15
N ARG A 99 12.08 16.14 -10.13
CA ARG A 99 12.17 17.02 -8.97
C ARG A 99 11.31 16.46 -7.83
N VAL A 100 11.90 16.41 -6.63
CA VAL A 100 11.19 16.08 -5.39
C VAL A 100 10.47 17.32 -4.88
N LEU A 101 9.20 17.18 -4.50
CA LEU A 101 8.34 18.29 -4.10
C LEU A 101 8.09 18.38 -2.58
N ASN A 102 8.38 17.32 -1.81
CA ASN A 102 8.18 17.22 -0.35
C ASN A 102 9.35 16.52 0.38
#